data_AF-A0A0F8VQL2-F1
#
_entry.id   AF-A0A0F8VQL2-F1
#
_cell.length_a   1.000
_cell.length_b   1.000
_cell.length_c   1.000
_cell.angle_alpha   90.00
_cell.angle_beta   90.00
_cell.angle_gamma   90.00
#
_symmetry.space_group_name_H-M   'P 1'
#
loop_
_entity.id
_entity.type
_entity.pdbx_description
1 polymer ?
#
loop_
_entity_poly.entity_id
_entity_poly.type
_entity_poly.pdbx_seq_one_letter_code
_entity_poly.pdbx_strand_id
1 'polypeptide(L)'
;MELEEQNGITMFLSLDSLLEILGNPTRRIVLSKLAKVPHTTSELARSLGISRQAIHQQLKILMENNIIEEINPDERINAYRIRSNFTLRIDLSPDYYNVEYKATEIDNSIKSIQLKDIGCQIDFEKIILPNEKLRFIGEKIKVIEGQINLLEKERSTLLQNKECLIVELKKVIAQQYEHKLRREYPNLEKEIFFTLFYNPMKYFKRINIDNLLDDLFFSNLDLIKREQHRVSIRHLLRDLSNMMDFLVEDDENFWFFDI
;
A
#
# COMPACT_ATOMS: atom_id res chain seq x y z
N MET A 1 -5.53 -2.71 11.07
CA MET A 1 -5.13 -1.97 9.87
C MET A 1 -4.04 -2.79 9.19
N GLU A 2 -4.17 -3.14 7.91
CA GLU A 2 -3.10 -3.81 7.17
C GLU A 2 -2.05 -2.74 6.79
N LEU A 3 -1.14 -2.40 7.71
CA LEU A 3 0.08 -1.67 7.37
C LEU A 3 1.16 -2.72 7.11
N GLU A 4 1.22 -3.21 5.87
CA GLU A 4 2.35 -4.04 5.46
C GLU A 4 3.55 -3.14 5.12
N GLU A 5 4.39 -2.84 6.12
CA GLU A 5 5.76 -2.40 5.86
C GLU A 5 6.57 -3.57 5.29
N GLN A 6 6.50 -3.78 3.96
CA GLN A 6 7.36 -4.78 3.33
C GLN A 6 8.81 -4.29 3.24
N ASN A 7 9.65 -4.91 4.07
CA ASN A 7 11.06 -5.25 3.87
C ASN A 7 11.98 -4.19 3.23
N GLY A 8 12.71 -3.47 4.09
CA GLY A 8 14.10 -3.10 3.82
C GLY A 8 14.37 -1.91 2.89
N ILE A 9 13.34 -1.17 2.46
CA ILE A 9 13.52 0.10 1.76
C ILE A 9 13.08 1.22 2.69
N THR A 10 14.00 2.11 3.05
CA THR A 10 13.71 3.30 3.87
C THR A 10 12.61 4.11 3.20
N MET A 11 11.40 4.06 3.75
CA MET A 11 10.30 4.92 3.31
C MET A 11 10.61 6.34 3.77
N PHE A 12 10.87 7.23 2.81
CA PHE A 12 11.21 8.63 3.12
C PHE A 12 9.97 9.51 3.37
N LEU A 13 8.77 9.00 3.05
CA LEU A 13 7.47 9.65 3.27
C LEU A 13 6.53 8.72 4.04
N SER A 14 5.80 9.31 5.00
CA SER A 14 4.70 8.62 5.69
C SER A 14 3.43 8.60 4.83
N LEU A 15 2.51 7.68 5.15
CA LEU A 15 1.19 7.63 4.53
C LEU A 15 0.42 8.96 4.67
N ASP A 16 0.44 9.55 5.87
CA ASP A 16 -0.28 10.80 6.15
C ASP A 16 0.23 11.95 5.26
N SER A 17 1.55 12.10 5.16
CA SER A 17 2.15 13.12 4.28
C SER A 17 1.82 12.86 2.81
N LEU A 18 1.84 11.60 2.38
CA LEU A 18 1.48 11.24 1.00
C LEU A 18 0.02 11.59 0.70
N LEU A 19 -0.91 11.27 1.61
CA LEU A 19 -2.33 11.59 1.47
C LEU A 19 -2.58 13.10 1.48
N GLU A 20 -1.91 13.84 2.36
CA GLU A 20 -2.00 15.30 2.40
C GLU A 20 -1.55 15.91 1.06
N ILE A 21 -0.41 15.46 0.53
CA ILE A 21 0.12 15.92 -0.75
C ILE A 21 -0.84 15.57 -1.88
N LEU A 22 -1.24 14.31 -2.01
CA LEU A 22 -2.10 13.85 -3.10
C LEU A 22 -3.54 14.36 -2.97
N GLY A 23 -3.97 14.79 -1.79
CA GLY A 23 -5.31 15.37 -1.54
C GLY A 23 -5.59 16.62 -2.38
N ASN A 24 -4.57 17.39 -2.74
CA ASN A 24 -4.73 18.60 -3.56
C ASN A 24 -4.83 18.27 -5.07
N PRO A 25 -5.93 18.64 -5.76
CA PRO A 25 -6.13 18.33 -7.18
C PRO A 25 -5.10 19.00 -8.10
N THR A 26 -4.65 20.23 -7.77
CA THR A 26 -3.63 20.94 -8.55
C THR A 26 -2.30 20.19 -8.51
N ARG A 27 -1.89 19.67 -7.35
CA ARG A 27 -0.68 18.84 -7.22
C ARG A 27 -0.78 17.58 -8.07
N ARG A 28 -1.94 16.89 -8.07
CA ARG A 28 -2.15 15.71 -8.93
C ARG A 28 -2.02 16.02 -10.42
N ILE A 29 -2.57 17.15 -10.87
CA ILE A 29 -2.47 17.57 -12.27
C ILE A 29 -1.04 17.96 -12.64
N VAL A 30 -0.33 18.68 -11.76
CA VAL A 30 1.10 19.02 -11.94
C VAL A 30 1.93 17.74 -12.08
N LEU A 31 1.78 16.78 -11.17
CA LEU A 31 2.48 15.49 -11.25
C LEU A 31 2.14 14.74 -12.54
N SER A 32 0.87 14.74 -12.96
CA SER A 32 0.46 14.12 -14.23
C SER A 32 1.15 14.76 -15.45
N LYS A 33 1.41 16.07 -15.44
CA LYS A 33 2.17 16.76 -16.50
C LYS A 33 3.65 16.38 -16.43
N LEU A 34 4.26 16.48 -15.25
CA LEU A 34 5.68 16.21 -15.02
C LEU A 34 6.07 14.75 -15.30
N ALA A 35 5.14 13.80 -15.17
CA ALA A 35 5.36 12.40 -15.52
C ALA A 35 5.58 12.16 -17.03
N LYS A 36 5.19 13.11 -17.89
CA LYS A 36 5.31 12.99 -19.35
C LYS A 36 6.58 13.68 -19.84
N VAL A 37 6.77 14.93 -19.41
CA VAL A 37 7.95 15.74 -19.74
C VAL A 37 8.23 16.71 -18.59
N PRO A 38 9.50 17.12 -18.38
CA PRO A 38 9.80 18.22 -17.48
C PRO A 38 9.12 19.51 -17.92
N HIS A 39 8.67 20.33 -16.96
CA HIS A 39 8.02 21.61 -17.24
C HIS A 39 8.54 22.73 -16.35
N THR A 40 8.54 23.94 -16.88
CA THR A 40 8.78 25.16 -16.11
C THR A 40 7.51 25.63 -15.40
N THR A 41 7.65 26.45 -14.35
CA THR A 41 6.52 27.08 -13.66
C THR A 41 5.59 27.84 -14.62
N SER A 42 6.16 28.52 -15.63
CA SER A 42 5.38 29.34 -16.58
C SER A 42 4.57 28.48 -17.54
N GLU A 43 5.09 27.33 -17.98
CA GLU A 43 4.38 26.39 -18.85
C GLU A 43 3.23 25.71 -18.11
N LEU A 44 3.45 25.29 -16.87
CA LEU A 44 2.40 24.75 -16.02
C LEU A 44 1.31 25.79 -15.78
N ALA A 45 1.67 27.02 -15.39
CA ALA A 45 0.70 28.09 -15.18
C ALA A 45 -0.16 28.37 -16.43
N ARG A 46 0.48 28.47 -17.61
CA ARG A 46 -0.21 28.69 -18.87
C ARG A 46 -1.13 27.53 -19.24
N SER A 47 -0.63 26.29 -19.15
CA SER A 47 -1.40 25.11 -19.57
C SER A 47 -2.54 24.75 -18.63
N LEU A 48 -2.46 25.15 -17.36
CA LEU A 48 -3.49 24.89 -16.35
C LEU A 48 -4.44 26.06 -16.12
N GLY A 49 -4.13 27.25 -16.65
CA GLY A 49 -4.93 28.46 -16.39
C GLY A 49 -4.87 28.93 -14.93
N ILE A 50 -3.79 28.59 -14.22
CA ILE A 50 -3.58 28.91 -12.80
C ILE A 50 -2.46 29.95 -12.69
N SER A 51 -2.52 30.82 -11.68
CA SER A 51 -1.50 31.85 -11.48
C SER A 51 -0.11 31.22 -11.27
N ARG A 52 0.94 31.89 -11.78
CA ARG A 52 2.34 31.43 -11.59
C ARG A 52 2.70 31.26 -10.12
N GLN A 53 2.21 32.15 -9.25
CA GLN A 53 2.43 32.07 -7.82
C GLN A 53 1.80 30.83 -7.19
N ALA A 54 0.57 30.49 -7.57
CA ALA A 54 -0.11 29.29 -7.07
C ALA A 54 0.59 28.00 -7.54
N ILE A 55 1.05 27.95 -8.79
CA ILE A 55 1.86 26.83 -9.30
C ILE A 55 3.20 26.72 -8.56
N HIS A 56 3.90 27.84 -8.38
CA HIS A 56 5.17 27.85 -7.66
C HIS A 56 5.02 27.31 -6.23
N GLN A 57 3.95 27.68 -5.53
CA GLN A 57 3.65 27.15 -4.20
C GLN A 57 3.45 25.63 -4.22
N GLN A 58 2.73 25.08 -5.22
CA GLN A 58 2.54 23.63 -5.32
C GLN A 58 3.86 22.90 -5.61
N LEU A 59 4.68 23.43 -6.52
CA LEU A 59 6.00 22.88 -6.83
C LEU A 59 6.92 22.88 -5.61
N LYS A 60 6.90 23.97 -4.82
CA LYS A 60 7.66 24.06 -3.57
C LYS A 60 7.30 22.93 -2.61
N ILE A 61 6.01 22.70 -2.37
CA ILE A 61 5.55 21.61 -1.49
C ILE A 61 6.01 20.24 -2.02
N LEU A 62 5.91 20.01 -3.33
CA LEU A 62 6.35 18.75 -3.93
C LEU A 62 7.86 18.54 -3.84
N MET A 63 8.66 19.61 -3.94
CA MET A 63 10.13 19.56 -3.79
C MET A 63 10.54 19.32 -2.34
N GLU A 64 9.94 20.02 -1.38
CA GLU A 64 10.24 19.88 0.05
C GLU A 64 9.96 18.45 0.55
N ASN A 65 9.08 17.72 -0.13
CA ASN A 65 8.76 16.32 0.13
C ASN A 65 9.51 15.34 -0.80
N ASN A 66 10.58 15.75 -1.50
CA ASN A 66 11.38 14.90 -2.39
C ASN A 66 10.56 14.16 -3.49
N ILE A 67 9.40 14.68 -3.88
CA ILE A 67 8.58 14.08 -4.95
C ILE A 67 9.10 14.51 -6.33
N ILE A 68 9.51 15.76 -6.42
CA ILE A 68 10.07 16.34 -7.63
C ILE A 68 11.42 16.97 -7.30
N GLU A 69 12.20 17.20 -8.34
CA GLU A 69 13.42 17.99 -8.26
C GLU A 69 13.44 19.05 -9.35
N GLU A 70 14.23 20.10 -9.07
CA GLU A 70 14.55 21.13 -10.04
C GLU A 70 15.71 20.65 -10.91
N ILE A 71 15.56 20.80 -12.22
CA ILE A 71 16.59 20.54 -13.22
C ILE A 71 16.84 21.81 -14.02
N ASN A 72 18.06 21.97 -14.51
CA ASN A 72 18.42 23.11 -15.35
C ASN A 72 18.93 22.62 -16.72
N PRO A 73 18.01 22.20 -17.62
CA PRO A 73 18.39 21.58 -18.89
C PRO A 73 19.14 22.52 -19.84
N ASP A 74 18.89 23.84 -19.76
CA ASP A 74 19.43 24.85 -20.68
C ASP A 74 20.20 25.97 -19.96
N GLU A 75 20.64 25.75 -18.71
CA GLU A 75 21.33 26.70 -17.81
C GLU A 75 20.60 28.01 -17.46
N ARG A 76 19.48 28.31 -18.14
CA ARG A 76 18.77 29.60 -18.08
C ARG A 76 17.40 29.53 -17.43
N ILE A 77 16.76 28.37 -17.45
CA ILE A 77 15.39 28.23 -16.98
C ILE A 77 15.25 26.92 -16.22
N ASN A 78 14.88 27.05 -14.95
CA ASN A 78 14.59 25.91 -14.10
C ASN A 78 13.30 25.21 -14.56
N ALA A 79 13.41 23.91 -14.82
CA ALA A 79 12.30 23.02 -15.06
C ALA A 79 12.22 22.00 -13.90
N TYR A 80 11.09 21.33 -13.78
CA TYR A 80 10.86 20.34 -12.72
C TYR A 80 10.64 18.96 -13.32
N ARG A 81 11.09 17.91 -12.65
CA ARG A 81 10.79 16.51 -13.00
C ARG A 81 10.51 15.67 -11.75
N ILE A 82 9.86 14.52 -11.93
CA ILE A 82 9.63 13.56 -10.83
C ILE A 82 10.98 12.94 -10.40
N ARG A 83 11.22 12.87 -9.09
CA ARG A 83 12.43 12.29 -8.48
C ARG A 83 12.14 11.02 -7.66
N SER A 84 10.87 10.67 -7.43
CA SER A 84 10.53 9.49 -6.65
C SER A 84 9.50 8.61 -7.33
N ASN A 85 9.51 7.33 -6.99
CA ASN A 85 8.47 6.38 -7.34
C ASN A 85 7.60 6.16 -6.11
N PHE A 86 6.28 6.30 -6.28
CA PHE A 86 5.32 6.02 -5.22
C PHE A 86 4.23 5.08 -5.72
N THR A 87 3.77 4.21 -4.83
CA THR A 87 2.59 3.38 -5.01
C THR A 87 1.73 3.54 -3.77
N LEU A 88 0.44 3.78 -3.96
CA LEU A 88 -0.55 3.82 -2.90
C LEU A 88 -1.76 3.03 -3.38
N ARG A 89 -2.18 2.06 -2.58
CA ARG A 89 -3.35 1.22 -2.81
C ARG A 89 -4.16 1.23 -1.52
N ILE A 90 -5.45 1.52 -1.67
CA ILE A 90 -6.41 1.53 -0.58
C ILE A 90 -7.58 0.66 -1.04
N ASP A 91 -7.81 -0.43 -0.31
CA ASP A 91 -9.01 -1.25 -0.48
C ASP A 91 -9.96 -0.97 0.68
N LEU A 92 -11.21 -0.71 0.36
CA LEU A 92 -12.25 -0.43 1.35
C LEU A 92 -13.59 -1.02 0.89
N SER A 93 -14.12 -1.91 1.69
CA SER A 93 -15.47 -2.45 1.62
C SER A 93 -16.08 -2.52 3.03
N PRO A 94 -17.36 -2.89 3.19
CA PRO A 94 -17.96 -3.06 4.52
C PRO A 94 -17.21 -4.05 5.43
N ASP A 95 -16.59 -5.06 4.83
CA ASP A 95 -15.93 -6.15 5.54
C ASP A 95 -14.44 -6.26 5.24
N TYR A 96 -13.82 -5.29 4.53
CA TYR A 96 -12.40 -5.32 4.21
C TYR A 96 -11.79 -3.91 4.20
N TYR A 97 -10.61 -3.77 4.82
CA TYR A 97 -9.84 -2.53 4.80
C TYR A 97 -8.34 -2.84 4.76
N ASN A 98 -7.67 -2.35 3.72
CA ASN A 98 -6.24 -2.52 3.51
C ASN A 98 -5.60 -1.24 2.94
N VAL A 99 -4.38 -0.94 3.39
CA VAL A 99 -3.58 0.16 2.83
C VAL A 99 -2.15 -0.32 2.60
N GLU A 100 -1.79 -0.45 1.34
CA GLU A 100 -0.42 -0.69 0.93
C GLU A 100 0.16 0.60 0.35
N TYR A 101 1.33 1.02 0.83
CA TYR A 101 2.04 2.12 0.21
C TYR A 101 3.54 1.88 0.17
N LYS A 102 4.18 2.48 -0.82
CA LYS A 102 5.62 2.43 -1.02
C LYS A 102 6.09 3.75 -1.59
N ALA A 103 7.13 4.34 -1.01
CA ALA A 103 7.77 5.55 -1.51
C ALA A 103 9.28 5.34 -1.57
N THR A 104 9.86 5.39 -2.76
CA THR A 104 11.28 5.19 -2.99
C THR A 104 11.86 6.34 -3.80
N GLU A 105 12.97 6.92 -3.35
CA GLU A 105 13.69 7.90 -4.15
C GLU A 105 14.33 7.23 -5.36
N ILE A 106 14.27 7.91 -6.51
CA ILE A 106 15.01 7.52 -7.70
C ILE A 106 16.41 8.12 -7.57
N ASP A 107 17.32 7.41 -6.90
CA ASP A 107 18.74 7.77 -6.91
C ASP A 107 19.38 7.34 -8.24
N ASN A 108 20.44 8.04 -8.66
CA ASN A 108 21.26 7.72 -9.84
C ASN A 108 21.87 6.31 -9.78
N SER A 109 21.89 5.67 -8.60
CA SER A 109 22.33 4.29 -8.38
C SER A 109 21.29 3.22 -8.76
N ILE A 110 20.00 3.58 -8.86
CA ILE A 110 18.97 2.66 -9.35
C ILE A 110 19.21 2.47 -10.84
N LYS A 111 19.69 1.27 -11.21
CA LYS A 111 19.87 0.87 -12.61
C LYS A 111 18.56 1.15 -13.36
N SER A 112 18.61 2.07 -14.31
CA SER A 112 17.50 2.27 -15.24
C SER A 112 17.22 0.93 -15.92
N ILE A 113 15.98 0.47 -15.87
CA ILE A 113 15.56 -0.75 -16.59
C ILE A 113 15.76 -0.48 -18.08
N GLN A 114 16.59 -1.28 -18.73
CA GLN A 114 16.90 -1.17 -20.15
C GLN A 114 16.11 -2.19 -20.96
N LEU A 115 16.03 -1.99 -22.28
CA LEU A 115 15.37 -2.93 -23.19
C LEU A 115 15.90 -4.37 -23.09
N LYS A 116 17.15 -4.53 -22.69
CA LYS A 116 17.80 -5.83 -22.47
C LYS A 116 17.22 -6.59 -21.29
N ASP A 117 16.86 -5.86 -20.24
CA ASP A 117 16.36 -6.42 -18.98
C ASP A 117 14.93 -6.96 -19.16
N ILE A 118 14.22 -6.48 -20.19
CA ILE A 118 12.89 -6.93 -20.59
C ILE A 118 12.90 -7.77 -21.88
N GLY A 119 14.07 -8.23 -22.34
CA GLY A 119 14.20 -9.12 -23.50
C GLY A 119 13.80 -8.51 -24.85
N CYS A 120 13.66 -7.19 -24.95
CA CYS A 120 13.20 -6.51 -26.18
C CYS A 120 14.34 -5.93 -27.03
N GLN A 121 15.58 -5.90 -26.52
CA GLN A 121 16.71 -5.22 -27.18
C GLN A 121 16.97 -5.75 -28.60
N ILE A 122 17.09 -7.08 -28.76
CA ILE A 122 17.45 -7.71 -30.03
C ILE A 122 16.39 -7.42 -31.11
N ASP A 123 15.10 -7.51 -30.76
CA ASP A 123 14.02 -7.25 -31.70
C ASP A 123 13.92 -5.77 -32.06
N PHE A 124 14.15 -4.88 -31.09
CA PHE A 124 14.13 -3.44 -31.31
C PHE A 124 15.28 -2.95 -32.20
N GLU A 125 16.49 -3.49 -32.01
CA GLU A 125 17.68 -3.13 -32.79
C GLU A 125 17.59 -3.56 -34.26
N LYS A 126 16.88 -4.65 -34.56
CA LYS A 126 16.63 -5.11 -35.94
C LYS A 126 15.74 -4.17 -36.75
N ILE A 127 14.93 -3.33 -36.08
CA ILE A 127 14.01 -2.41 -36.75
C ILE A 127 14.79 -1.17 -37.18
N ILE A 128 14.74 -0.83 -38.47
CA ILE A 128 15.49 0.31 -39.02
C ILE A 128 14.64 1.58 -39.04
N LEU A 129 13.39 1.48 -39.49
CA LEU A 129 12.52 2.63 -39.73
C LEU A 129 11.97 3.21 -38.40
N PRO A 130 12.01 4.54 -38.19
CA PRO A 130 11.50 5.16 -36.97
C PRO A 130 10.02 4.86 -36.67
N ASN A 131 9.16 4.90 -37.68
CA ASN A 131 7.73 4.62 -37.51
C ASN A 131 7.48 3.17 -37.05
N GLU A 132 8.29 2.23 -37.55
CA GLU A 132 8.22 0.82 -37.17
C GLU A 132 8.71 0.61 -35.72
N LYS A 133 9.73 1.36 -35.28
CA LYS A 133 10.17 1.36 -33.87
C LYS A 133 9.08 1.87 -32.94
N LEU A 134 8.41 2.96 -33.32
CA LEU A 134 7.29 3.51 -32.55
C LEU A 134 6.12 2.52 -32.47
N ARG A 135 5.80 1.84 -33.58
CA ARG A 135 4.78 0.78 -33.60
C ARG A 135 5.15 -0.35 -32.65
N PHE A 136 6.37 -0.85 -32.71
CA PHE A 136 6.86 -1.91 -31.81
C PHE A 136 6.74 -1.50 -30.33
N ILE A 137 7.20 -0.30 -29.96
CA ILE A 137 7.10 0.20 -28.58
C ILE A 137 5.63 0.26 -28.15
N GLY A 138 4.77 0.82 -28.99
CA GLY A 138 3.34 0.93 -28.70
C GLY A 138 2.67 -0.43 -28.50
N GLU A 139 3.02 -1.44 -29.31
CA GLU A 139 2.53 -2.81 -29.15
C GLU A 139 3.01 -3.45 -27.83
N LYS A 140 4.28 -3.28 -27.47
CA LYS A 140 4.81 -3.79 -26.20
C LYS A 140 4.13 -3.14 -24.99
N ILE A 141 3.96 -1.81 -25.00
CA ILE A 141 3.22 -1.11 -23.95
C ILE A 141 1.78 -1.63 -23.87
N LYS A 142 1.09 -1.78 -25.01
CA LYS A 142 -0.29 -2.32 -25.04
C LYS A 142 -0.38 -3.72 -24.44
N VAL A 143 0.59 -4.59 -24.70
CA VAL A 143 0.63 -5.94 -24.11
C VAL A 143 0.79 -5.86 -22.58
N ILE A 144 1.70 -5.02 -22.09
CA ILE A 144 1.93 -4.81 -20.66
C ILE A 144 0.65 -4.30 -19.97
N GLU A 145 0.01 -3.27 -20.53
CA GLU A 145 -1.25 -2.74 -20.02
C GLU A 145 -2.36 -3.80 -19.98
N GLY A 146 -2.42 -4.66 -21.00
CA GLY A 146 -3.33 -5.81 -21.04
C GLY A 146 -3.10 -6.80 -19.90
N GLN A 147 -1.84 -7.13 -19.62
CA GLN A 147 -1.45 -8.03 -18.53
C GLN A 147 -1.78 -7.44 -17.16
N ILE A 148 -1.47 -6.15 -16.95
CA ILE A 148 -1.81 -5.43 -15.70
C ILE A 148 -3.31 -5.47 -15.47
N ASN A 149 -4.13 -5.19 -16.48
CA ASN A 149 -5.58 -5.22 -16.36
C ASN A 149 -6.12 -6.63 -16.05
N LEU A 150 -5.52 -7.69 -16.61
CA LEU A 150 -5.89 -9.07 -16.27
C LEU A 150 -5.60 -9.39 -14.81
N LEU A 151 -4.41 -9.02 -14.32
CA LEU A 151 -4.01 -9.23 -12.93
C LEU A 151 -4.91 -8.46 -11.95
N GLU A 152 -5.29 -7.22 -12.28
CA GLU A 152 -6.20 -6.44 -11.43
C GLU A 152 -7.62 -7.05 -11.39
N LYS A 153 -8.10 -7.64 -12.49
CA LYS A 153 -9.37 -8.37 -12.49
C LYS A 153 -9.33 -9.65 -11.64
N GLU A 154 -8.24 -10.41 -11.75
CA GLU A 154 -8.02 -11.60 -10.94
C GLU A 154 -7.95 -11.22 -9.45
N ARG A 155 -7.16 -10.19 -9.12
CA ARG A 155 -7.07 -9.63 -7.77
C ARG A 155 -8.43 -9.20 -7.23
N SER A 156 -9.22 -8.46 -8.02
CA SER A 156 -10.57 -8.04 -7.61
C SER A 156 -11.49 -9.22 -7.32
N THR A 157 -11.39 -10.31 -8.11
CA THR A 157 -12.16 -11.54 -7.88
C THR A 157 -11.75 -12.23 -6.58
N LEU A 158 -10.45 -12.30 -6.30
CA LEU A 158 -9.93 -12.88 -5.06
C LEU A 158 -10.35 -12.08 -3.83
N LEU A 159 -10.37 -10.74 -3.92
CA LEU A 159 -10.87 -9.88 -2.84
C LEU A 159 -12.36 -10.11 -2.57
N GLN A 160 -13.19 -10.25 -3.61
CA GLN A 160 -14.60 -10.58 -3.45
C GLN A 160 -14.81 -11.96 -2.80
N ASN A 161 -14.01 -12.95 -3.19
CA ASN A 161 -14.04 -14.28 -2.58
C ASN A 161 -13.63 -14.21 -1.09
N LYS A 162 -12.57 -13.46 -0.76
CA LYS A 162 -12.16 -13.21 0.63
C LYS A 162 -13.30 -12.57 1.42
N GLU A 163 -13.94 -11.52 0.86
CA GLU A 163 -15.06 -10.83 1.49
C GLU A 163 -16.25 -11.79 1.75
N CYS A 164 -16.60 -12.64 0.78
CA CYS A 164 -17.63 -13.65 0.94
C CYS A 164 -17.33 -14.59 2.12
N LEU A 165 -16.09 -15.06 2.24
CA LEU A 165 -15.68 -15.94 3.34
C LEU A 165 -15.70 -15.22 4.70
N ILE A 166 -15.32 -13.94 4.74
CA ILE A 166 -15.40 -13.12 5.95
C ILE A 166 -16.85 -12.91 6.40
N VAL A 167 -17.77 -12.67 5.47
CA VAL A 167 -19.20 -12.56 5.78
C VAL A 167 -19.74 -13.87 6.35
N GLU A 168 -19.38 -15.02 5.76
CA GLU A 168 -19.78 -16.33 6.29
C GLU A 168 -19.15 -16.60 7.67
N LEU A 169 -17.88 -16.25 7.87
CA LEU A 169 -17.22 -16.32 9.18
C LEU A 169 -18.00 -15.52 10.22
N LYS A 170 -18.38 -14.26 9.91
CA LYS A 170 -19.18 -13.42 10.80
C LYS A 170 -20.52 -14.08 11.17
N LYS A 171 -21.20 -14.73 10.21
CA LYS A 171 -22.45 -15.46 10.47
C LYS A 171 -22.24 -16.65 11.39
N VAL A 172 -21.22 -17.47 11.15
CA VAL A 172 -20.89 -18.62 12.02
C VAL A 172 -20.62 -18.16 13.45
N ILE A 173 -19.84 -17.08 13.62
CA ILE A 173 -19.53 -16.52 14.93
C ILE A 173 -20.77 -15.99 15.65
N ALA A 174 -21.62 -15.24 14.94
CA ALA A 174 -22.87 -14.76 15.49
C ALA A 174 -23.77 -15.92 15.98
N GLN A 175 -23.86 -17.01 15.23
CA GLN A 175 -24.73 -18.14 15.55
C GLN A 175 -24.18 -19.01 16.69
N GLN A 176 -22.90 -19.33 16.67
CA GLN A 176 -22.33 -20.37 17.52
C GLN A 176 -21.71 -19.83 18.82
N TYR A 177 -21.30 -18.56 18.83
CA TYR A 177 -20.33 -18.09 19.82
C TYR A 177 -20.64 -16.72 20.42
N GLU A 178 -21.62 -15.98 19.90
CA GLU A 178 -21.99 -14.65 20.42
C GLU A 178 -22.39 -14.67 21.90
N HIS A 179 -22.99 -15.77 22.38
CA HIS A 179 -23.33 -15.95 23.80
C HIS A 179 -22.13 -16.31 24.69
N LYS A 180 -21.00 -16.72 24.11
CA LYS A 180 -19.78 -17.14 24.82
C LYS A 180 -18.73 -16.02 24.93
N LEU A 181 -18.82 -14.99 24.08
CA LEU A 181 -17.98 -13.80 24.16
C LEU A 181 -18.30 -13.02 25.45
N ARG A 182 -17.29 -12.47 26.13
CA ARG A 182 -17.49 -11.77 27.40
C ARG A 182 -18.23 -10.46 27.13
N ARG A 183 -19.27 -10.21 27.94
CA ARG A 183 -20.16 -9.06 27.75
C ARG A 183 -19.53 -7.70 28.06
N GLU A 184 -18.36 -7.67 28.68
CA GLU A 184 -17.74 -6.42 29.13
C GLU A 184 -17.14 -5.62 27.96
N TYR A 185 -16.53 -6.31 26.96
CA TYR A 185 -15.93 -5.67 25.77
C TYR A 185 -16.18 -6.48 24.48
N PRO A 186 -17.45 -6.71 24.08
CA PRO A 186 -17.80 -7.64 23.00
C PRO A 186 -17.24 -7.24 21.64
N ASN A 187 -17.03 -5.95 21.38
CA ASN A 187 -16.48 -5.48 20.11
C ASN A 187 -14.98 -5.73 20.01
N LEU A 188 -14.23 -5.52 21.10
CA LEU A 188 -12.78 -5.76 21.11
C LEU A 188 -12.46 -7.24 20.91
N GLU A 189 -13.23 -8.13 21.54
CA GLU A 189 -13.05 -9.58 21.34
C GLU A 189 -13.34 -10.00 19.91
N LYS A 190 -14.42 -9.46 19.31
CA LYS A 190 -14.74 -9.65 17.89
C LYS A 190 -13.64 -9.10 16.99
N GLU A 191 -13.11 -7.91 17.27
CA GLU A 191 -12.01 -7.30 16.51
C GLU A 191 -10.74 -8.17 16.55
N ILE A 192 -10.34 -8.62 17.74
CA ILE A 192 -9.20 -9.54 17.91
C ILE A 192 -9.42 -10.81 17.11
N PHE A 193 -10.59 -11.45 17.28
CA PHE A 193 -10.94 -12.67 16.59
C PHE A 193 -10.84 -12.51 15.08
N PHE A 194 -11.52 -11.51 14.52
CA PHE A 194 -11.53 -11.30 13.07
C PHE A 194 -10.15 -10.91 12.55
N THR A 195 -9.35 -10.16 13.31
CA THR A 195 -7.98 -9.80 12.91
C THR A 195 -7.13 -11.02 12.54
N LEU A 196 -7.29 -12.14 13.24
CA LEU A 196 -6.59 -13.38 12.94
C LEU A 196 -6.89 -13.92 11.54
N PHE A 197 -8.14 -13.79 11.08
CA PHE A 197 -8.61 -14.26 9.77
C PHE A 197 -8.46 -13.23 8.65
N TYR A 198 -8.36 -11.94 8.99
CA TYR A 198 -8.12 -10.89 8.00
C TYR A 198 -6.67 -10.95 7.47
N ASN A 199 -5.72 -11.36 8.31
CA ASN A 199 -4.28 -11.44 8.00
C ASN A 199 -3.71 -12.85 8.19
N PRO A 200 -4.17 -13.85 7.40
CA PRO A 200 -3.76 -15.24 7.59
C PRO A 200 -2.25 -15.44 7.40
N MET A 201 -1.62 -14.68 6.49
CA MET A 201 -0.17 -14.76 6.27
C MET A 201 0.65 -14.36 7.50
N LYS A 202 0.12 -13.43 8.32
CA LYS A 202 0.78 -12.96 9.55
C LYS A 202 0.48 -13.86 10.73
N TYR A 203 -0.76 -14.34 10.87
CA TYR A 203 -1.22 -14.96 12.11
C TYR A 203 -1.43 -16.48 12.04
N PHE A 204 -1.54 -17.12 10.87
CA PHE A 204 -1.82 -18.56 10.85
C PHE A 204 -0.63 -19.39 11.32
N LYS A 205 0.59 -18.98 10.94
CA LYS A 205 1.81 -19.71 11.31
C LYS A 205 2.28 -19.44 12.73
N ARG A 206 2.18 -18.20 13.20
CA ARG A 206 2.66 -17.78 14.52
C ARG A 206 2.04 -16.45 14.93
N ILE A 207 1.32 -16.45 16.03
CA ILE A 207 0.68 -15.30 16.64
C ILE A 207 1.51 -14.91 17.85
N ASN A 208 2.06 -13.71 17.79
CA ASN A 208 2.64 -13.04 18.93
C ASN A 208 1.63 -12.00 19.45
N ILE A 209 1.29 -12.07 20.74
CA ILE A 209 0.35 -11.13 21.37
C ILE A 209 0.85 -9.68 21.28
N ASP A 210 2.17 -9.47 21.39
CA ASP A 210 2.76 -8.14 21.28
C ASP A 210 2.58 -7.55 19.88
N ASN A 211 2.75 -8.37 18.83
CA ASN A 211 2.47 -7.94 17.46
C ASN A 211 0.97 -7.65 17.26
N LEU A 212 0.10 -8.49 17.81
CA LEU A 212 -1.35 -8.30 17.74
C LEU A 212 -1.80 -7.02 18.46
N LEU A 213 -1.18 -6.69 19.59
CA LEU A 213 -1.41 -5.42 20.29
C LEU A 213 -1.00 -4.23 19.43
N ASP A 214 0.15 -4.31 18.77
CA ASP A 214 0.62 -3.24 17.89
C ASP A 214 -0.33 -3.03 16.69
N ASP A 215 -0.87 -4.13 16.15
CA ASP A 215 -1.81 -4.09 15.01
C ASP A 215 -3.21 -3.57 15.36
N LEU A 216 -3.65 -3.77 16.61
CA LEU A 216 -4.99 -3.38 17.09
C LEU A 216 -5.02 -1.98 17.69
N PHE A 217 -4.02 -1.62 18.50
CA PHE A 217 -4.04 -0.41 19.32
C PHE A 217 -3.05 0.66 18.87
N PHE A 218 -2.20 0.36 17.89
CA PHE A 218 -1.06 1.18 17.49
C PHE A 218 -0.05 1.34 18.65
N SER A 219 1.23 1.50 18.34
CA SER A 219 2.36 1.37 19.29
C SER A 219 2.47 2.45 20.40
N ASN A 220 1.46 3.29 20.60
CA ASN A 220 1.48 4.44 21.51
C ASN A 220 0.85 4.17 22.90
N LEU A 221 0.64 2.92 23.28
CA LEU A 221 0.10 2.56 24.60
C LEU A 221 1.15 2.73 25.72
N ASP A 222 0.72 3.25 26.87
CA ASP A 222 1.55 3.22 28.08
C ASP A 222 1.80 1.78 28.55
N LEU A 223 2.94 1.55 29.21
CA LEU A 223 3.41 0.20 29.61
C LEU A 223 2.39 -0.55 30.47
N ILE A 224 1.67 0.15 31.36
CA ILE A 224 0.72 -0.48 32.29
C ILE A 224 -0.52 -0.96 31.52
N LYS A 225 -1.08 -0.12 30.65
CA LYS A 225 -2.21 -0.52 29.79
C LYS A 225 -1.82 -1.61 28.81
N ARG A 226 -0.60 -1.56 28.26
CA ARG A 226 -0.10 -2.61 27.36
C ARG A 226 -0.10 -3.97 28.05
N GLU A 227 0.42 -4.07 29.28
CA GLU A 227 0.39 -5.33 30.04
C GLU A 227 -1.04 -5.78 30.40
N GLN A 228 -1.94 -4.86 30.75
CA GLN A 228 -3.35 -5.20 31.00
C GLN A 228 -4.04 -5.77 29.76
N HIS A 229 -3.84 -5.16 28.60
CA HIS A 229 -4.37 -5.68 27.33
C HIS A 229 -3.73 -7.01 26.96
N ARG A 230 -2.42 -7.18 27.18
CA ARG A 230 -1.69 -8.43 26.93
C ARG A 230 -2.29 -9.61 27.70
N VAL A 231 -2.55 -9.43 29.00
CA VAL A 231 -3.20 -10.45 29.84
C VAL A 231 -4.62 -10.73 29.34
N SER A 232 -5.38 -9.70 29.01
CA SER A 232 -6.76 -9.84 28.50
C SER A 232 -6.81 -10.62 27.19
N ILE A 233 -5.93 -10.30 26.23
CA ILE A 233 -5.81 -11.01 24.96
C ILE A 233 -5.40 -12.47 25.18
N ARG A 234 -4.46 -12.76 26.08
CA ARG A 234 -4.07 -14.14 26.39
C ARG A 234 -5.25 -14.96 26.90
N HIS A 235 -6.07 -14.39 27.78
CA HIS A 235 -7.29 -15.06 28.24
C HIS A 235 -8.28 -15.29 27.10
N LEU A 236 -8.46 -14.29 26.23
CA LEU A 236 -9.33 -14.44 25.06
C LEU A 236 -8.84 -15.54 24.10
N LEU A 237 -7.54 -15.60 23.80
CA LEU A 237 -6.98 -16.63 22.92
C LEU A 237 -7.17 -18.04 23.51
N ARG A 238 -7.08 -18.20 24.83
CA ARG A 238 -7.44 -19.46 25.52
C ARG A 238 -8.92 -19.80 25.38
N ASP A 239 -9.80 -18.83 25.60
CA ASP A 239 -11.23 -19.02 25.43
C ASP A 239 -11.57 -19.41 23.98
N LEU A 240 -10.89 -18.78 23.00
CA LEU A 240 -10.99 -19.09 21.58
C LEU A 240 -10.42 -20.46 21.20
N SER A 241 -9.32 -20.91 21.83
CA SER A 241 -8.75 -22.25 21.63
C SER A 241 -9.64 -23.36 22.19
N ASN A 242 -10.29 -23.12 23.33
CA ASN A 242 -11.33 -24.04 23.82
C ASN A 242 -12.55 -24.10 22.90
N MET A 243 -12.79 -23.01 22.16
CA MET A 243 -13.92 -22.86 21.25
C MET A 243 -13.64 -23.42 19.86
N MET A 244 -12.38 -23.33 19.41
CA MET A 244 -11.85 -23.75 18.12
C MET A 244 -10.70 -24.73 18.37
N ASP A 245 -10.95 -26.01 18.11
CA ASP A 245 -9.99 -27.11 18.34
C ASP A 245 -8.72 -27.03 17.48
N PHE A 246 -8.67 -26.11 16.51
CA PHE A 246 -7.54 -25.87 15.62
C PHE A 246 -6.74 -24.59 15.97
N LEU A 247 -7.04 -23.88 17.05
CA LEU A 247 -6.19 -22.79 17.57
C LEU A 247 -5.42 -23.29 18.79
N VAL A 248 -4.08 -23.30 18.72
CA VAL A 248 -3.23 -23.97 19.73
C VAL A 248 -2.16 -23.01 20.27
N GLU A 249 -1.85 -23.11 21.56
CA GLU A 249 -0.72 -22.45 22.24
C GLU A 249 0.50 -23.39 22.24
N ASP A 250 1.66 -22.92 21.81
CA ASP A 250 2.93 -23.66 21.88
C ASP A 250 3.65 -23.46 23.23
N ASP A 251 4.73 -24.23 23.45
CA ASP A 251 5.54 -24.18 24.67
C ASP A 251 6.24 -22.82 24.88
N GLU A 252 6.38 -22.01 23.83
CA GLU A 252 6.99 -20.68 23.86
C GLU A 252 5.95 -19.55 24.09
N ASN A 253 4.67 -19.88 24.34
CA ASN A 253 3.53 -18.96 24.47
C ASN A 253 3.15 -18.21 23.17
N PHE A 254 3.48 -18.78 22.01
CA PHE A 254 2.92 -18.34 20.73
C PHE A 254 1.68 -19.14 20.40
N TRP A 255 0.80 -18.55 19.61
CA TRP A 255 -0.41 -19.22 19.15
C TRP A 255 -0.30 -19.52 17.66
N PHE A 256 -0.96 -20.56 17.17
CA PHE A 256 -0.99 -20.86 15.74
C PHE A 256 -2.27 -21.63 15.39
N PHE A 257 -2.59 -21.64 14.09
CA PHE A 257 -3.71 -22.41 13.55
C PHE A 257 -3.19 -23.75 13.00
N ASP A 258 -3.72 -24.87 13.51
CA ASP A 258 -3.40 -26.24 13.08
C ASP A 258 -4.30 -26.65 11.89
N ILE A 259 -4.06 -26.04 10.72
CA ILE A 259 -4.84 -26.22 9.48
C ILE A 259 -3.96 -26.34 8.23
#